data_AF-A0A7W5ANH7-F1
#
_entry.id   AF-A0A7W5ANH7-F1
#
_cell.length_a   1.000
_cell.length_b   1.000
_cell.length_c   1.000
_cell.angle_alpha   90.00
_cell.angle_beta   90.00
_cell.angle_gamma   90.00
#
_symmetry.space_group_name_H-M   'P 1'
#
loop_
_entity.id
_entity.type
_entity.pdbx_description
1 polymer ?
#
loop_
_entity_poly.entity_id
_entity_poly.type
_entity_poly.pdbx_seq_one_letter_code
_entity_poly.pdbx_strand_id
1 'polypeptide(L)'
;MSRSGSPRAASRRHILKVLRAVRAGAATLQGIWDVSGTVYVSPPDRKPGENATLRAREAGEYPENRSDALSHLIDTLDDMVSGLTILRGQVIEQWREVCAEERTRKE
;
A
#
# COMPACT_ATOMS: atom_id res chain seq x y z
N MET A 1 26.78 -20.68 -16.80
CA MET A 1 25.78 -21.59 -16.17
C MET A 1 24.59 -20.75 -15.71
N SER A 2 23.56 -20.63 -16.54
CA SER A 2 22.37 -19.82 -16.23
C SER A 2 21.45 -20.64 -15.32
N ARG A 3 21.27 -20.23 -14.06
CA ARG A 3 20.23 -20.79 -13.19
C ARG A 3 18.89 -20.32 -13.72
N SER A 4 18.30 -21.04 -14.67
CA SER A 4 16.91 -20.84 -15.07
C SER A 4 16.02 -21.20 -13.87
N GLY A 5 15.64 -20.19 -13.09
CA GLY A 5 14.68 -20.39 -12.00
C GLY A 5 13.36 -20.89 -12.58
N SER A 6 12.70 -21.85 -11.92
CA SER A 6 11.46 -22.41 -12.43
C SER A 6 10.41 -21.31 -12.70
N PRO A 7 9.61 -21.40 -13.77
CA PRO A 7 8.55 -20.44 -14.07
C PRO A 7 7.61 -20.21 -12.87
N ARG A 8 7.31 -21.28 -12.12
CA ARG A 8 6.53 -21.23 -10.87
C ARG A 8 7.21 -20.38 -9.78
N ALA A 9 8.53 -20.47 -9.65
CA ALA A 9 9.28 -19.64 -8.71
C ALA A 9 9.29 -18.15 -9.11
N ALA A 10 9.32 -17.84 -10.42
CA ALA A 10 9.21 -16.47 -10.91
C ALA A 10 7.81 -15.88 -10.65
N SER A 11 6.75 -16.63 -10.96
CA SER A 11 5.37 -16.23 -10.71
C SER A 11 5.11 -15.98 -9.21
N ARG A 12 5.55 -16.88 -8.32
CA ARG A 12 5.46 -16.69 -6.87
C ARG A 12 6.17 -15.41 -6.40
N ARG A 13 7.37 -15.11 -6.91
CA ARG A 13 8.09 -13.87 -6.54
C ARG A 13 7.32 -12.63 -6.96
N HIS A 14 6.73 -12.64 -8.15
CA HIS A 14 5.91 -11.53 -8.62
C HIS A 14 4.66 -11.33 -7.75
N ILE A 15 3.92 -12.41 -7.46
CA ILE A 15 2.75 -12.37 -6.55
C ILE A 15 3.14 -11.78 -5.18
N LEU A 16 4.24 -12.25 -4.59
CA LEU A 16 4.73 -11.72 -3.32
C LEU A 16 5.13 -10.25 -3.40
N LYS A 17 5.68 -9.80 -4.54
CA LYS A 17 6.01 -8.38 -4.76
C LYS A 17 4.73 -7.54 -4.76
N VAL A 18 3.69 -7.97 -5.48
CA VAL A 18 2.40 -7.26 -5.54
C VAL A 18 1.75 -7.21 -4.15
N LEU A 19 1.69 -8.33 -3.43
CA LEU A 19 1.12 -8.37 -2.07
C LEU A 19 1.86 -7.45 -1.10
N ARG A 20 3.19 -7.35 -1.19
CA ARG A 20 3.98 -6.41 -0.38
C ARG A 20 3.67 -4.96 -0.72
N ALA A 21 3.51 -4.63 -2.01
CA ALA A 21 3.13 -3.30 -2.45
C ALA A 21 1.73 -2.92 -1.93
N VAL A 22 0.74 -3.82 -2.04
CA VAL A 22 -0.61 -3.62 -1.50
C VAL A 22 -0.59 -3.42 0.01
N ARG A 23 0.19 -4.22 0.74
CA ARG A 23 0.36 -4.04 2.19
C ARG A 23 0.98 -2.69 2.54
N ALA A 24 2.00 -2.26 1.79
CA ALA A 24 2.63 -0.95 1.99
C ALA A 24 1.64 0.18 1.71
N GLY A 25 0.87 0.11 0.61
CA GLY A 25 -0.18 1.06 0.28
C GLY A 25 -1.23 1.16 1.40
N ALA A 26 -1.74 0.02 1.89
CA ALA A 26 -2.70 0.02 3.00
C ALA A 26 -2.14 0.67 4.27
N ALA A 27 -0.86 0.43 4.59
CA ALA A 27 -0.19 1.08 5.72
C ALA A 27 -0.04 2.60 5.52
N THR A 28 0.26 3.04 4.30
CA THR A 28 0.28 4.47 3.94
C THR A 28 -1.09 5.11 4.12
N LEU A 29 -2.15 4.49 3.58
CA LEU A 29 -3.52 5.00 3.72
C LEU A 29 -3.88 5.14 5.21
N GLN A 30 -3.60 4.11 6.02
CA GLN A 30 -3.86 4.16 7.46
C GLN A 30 -3.04 5.26 8.14
N GLY A 31 -1.75 5.38 7.84
CA GLY A 31 -0.87 6.38 8.47
C GLY A 31 -1.25 7.82 8.13
N ILE A 32 -1.86 8.05 6.95
CA ILE A 32 -2.40 9.37 6.61
C ILE A 32 -3.61 9.70 7.49
N TRP A 33 -4.49 8.74 7.78
CA TRP A 33 -5.69 8.95 8.58
C TRP A 33 -5.48 8.90 10.10
N ASP A 34 -4.45 8.20 10.56
CA ASP A 34 -4.12 8.03 11.97
C ASP A 34 -3.33 9.24 12.52
N VAL A 35 -4.00 10.39 12.54
CA VAL A 35 -3.43 11.65 13.05
C VAL A 35 -3.96 11.99 14.44
N SER A 36 -3.06 12.44 15.32
CA SER A 36 -3.44 13.03 16.60
C SER A 36 -4.09 14.40 16.41
N GLY A 37 -5.01 14.76 17.32
CA GLY A 37 -5.59 16.10 17.41
C GLY A 37 -4.60 17.19 17.87
N THR A 38 -3.34 16.83 18.11
CA THR A 38 -2.25 17.75 18.42
C THR A 38 -1.09 17.59 17.45
N VAL A 39 -0.30 18.65 17.28
CA VAL A 39 0.91 18.68 16.45
C VAL A 39 2.08 19.23 17.24
N TYR A 40 3.28 18.74 16.92
CA TYR A 40 4.52 19.24 17.52
C TYR A 40 4.90 20.58 16.90
N VAL A 41 5.27 21.54 17.76
CA VAL A 41 5.79 22.84 17.33
C VAL A 41 7.31 22.82 17.42
N SER A 42 7.94 22.89 16.25
CA SER A 42 9.40 22.97 16.14
C SER A 42 9.93 24.19 16.89
N PRO A 43 11.08 24.08 17.58
CA PRO A 43 11.64 25.20 18.34
C PRO A 43 11.74 26.54 17.59
N PRO A 44 12.09 26.59 16.29
CA PRO A 44 12.12 27.85 15.52
C PRO A 44 10.76 28.51 15.31
N ASP A 45 9.68 27.73 15.34
CA ASP A 45 8.32 28.19 15.05
C ASP A 45 7.54 28.60 16.32
N ARG A 46 8.17 28.45 17.50
CA ARG A 46 7.57 28.84 18.78
C ARG A 46 7.57 30.36 18.92
N LYS A 47 6.44 30.94 19.31
CA LYS A 47 6.39 32.38 19.57
C LYS A 47 7.18 32.71 20.85
N PRO A 48 7.75 33.92 20.97
CA PRO A 48 8.44 34.34 22.19
C PRO A 48 7.54 34.16 23.42
N GLY A 49 7.97 33.33 24.38
CA GLY A 49 7.22 33.01 25.60
C GLY A 49 6.37 31.73 25.55
N GLU A 50 6.28 31.04 24.41
CA GLU A 50 5.60 29.73 24.32
C GLU A 50 6.53 28.58 24.75
N ASN A 51 6.19 27.93 25.87
CA ASN A 51 6.87 26.72 26.34
C ASN A 51 6.19 25.43 25.85
N ALA A 52 5.03 25.54 25.19
CA ALA A 52 4.26 24.38 24.74
C ALA A 52 4.99 23.70 23.57
N THR A 53 5.30 22.41 23.74
CA THR A 53 5.89 21.58 22.68
C THR A 53 4.84 21.05 21.72
N LEU A 54 3.57 21.07 22.12
CA LEU A 54 2.42 20.59 21.36
C LEU A 54 1.37 21.71 21.30
N ARG A 55 0.69 21.84 20.16
CA ARG A 55 -0.53 22.64 20.02
C ARG A 55 -1.67 21.80 19.45
N ALA A 56 -2.89 22.29 19.58
CA ALA A 56 -4.03 21.72 18.87
C ALA A 56 -3.79 21.79 17.36
N ARG A 57 -4.17 20.72 16.66
CA ARG A 57 -4.18 20.66 15.21
C ARG A 57 -5.26 21.58 14.66
N GLU A 58 -4.91 22.41 13.70
CA GLU A 58 -5.84 23.30 13.01
C GLU A 58 -6.62 22.53 11.95
N ALA A 59 -7.81 23.02 11.58
CA ALA A 59 -8.68 22.33 10.61
C ALA A 59 -7.96 22.00 9.29
N GLY A 60 -7.18 22.92 8.74
CA GLY A 60 -6.42 22.72 7.50
C GLY A 60 -5.25 21.74 7.59
N GLU A 61 -4.90 21.27 8.78
CA GLU A 61 -3.84 20.27 9.00
C GLU A 61 -4.36 18.84 9.07
N TYR A 62 -5.69 18.67 9.09
CA TYR A 62 -6.32 17.36 9.01
C TYR A 62 -6.30 16.85 7.56
N PRO A 63 -6.00 15.55 7.35
CA PRO A 63 -5.89 14.94 6.03
C PRO A 63 -7.14 15.15 5.14
N GLU A 64 -8.34 15.05 5.72
CA GLU A 64 -9.61 15.28 5.01
C GLU A 64 -9.76 16.69 4.45
N ASN A 65 -9.03 17.67 4.98
CA ASN A 65 -9.08 19.07 4.56
C ASN A 65 -7.90 19.46 3.67
N ARG A 66 -7.03 18.50 3.32
CA ARG A 66 -5.80 18.72 2.56
C ARG A 66 -5.89 18.08 1.17
N SER A 67 -5.97 18.92 0.14
CA SER A 67 -6.08 18.44 -1.25
C SER A 67 -4.89 17.59 -1.69
N ASP A 68 -3.67 17.92 -1.21
CA ASP A 68 -2.47 17.14 -1.48
C ASP A 68 -2.52 15.74 -0.84
N ALA A 69 -3.02 15.64 0.39
CA ALA A 69 -3.21 14.36 1.06
C ALA A 69 -4.27 13.51 0.34
N LEU A 70 -5.39 14.11 -0.05
CA LEU A 70 -6.45 13.43 -0.79
C LEU A 70 -5.99 12.94 -2.16
N SER A 71 -5.23 13.74 -2.91
CA SER A 71 -4.66 13.33 -4.19
C SER A 71 -3.75 12.11 -4.01
N HIS A 72 -2.87 12.14 -3.01
CA HIS A 72 -1.96 11.02 -2.77
C HIS A 72 -2.69 9.73 -2.34
N LEU A 73 -3.79 9.85 -1.59
CA LEU A 73 -4.66 8.72 -1.24
C LEU A 73 -5.29 8.09 -2.48
N ILE A 74 -5.77 8.91 -3.43
CA ILE A 74 -6.35 8.43 -4.70
C ILE A 74 -5.30 7.66 -5.50
N ASP A 75 -4.12 8.24 -5.71
CA ASP A 75 -3.04 7.58 -6.47
C ASP A 75 -2.64 6.24 -5.84
N THR A 76 -2.53 6.21 -4.50
CA THR A 76 -2.20 4.99 -3.75
C THR A 76 -3.27 3.91 -3.91
N LEU A 77 -4.55 4.30 -3.89
CA LEU A 77 -5.67 3.38 -4.09
C LEU A 77 -5.67 2.82 -5.52
N ASP A 78 -5.43 3.65 -6.53
CA ASP A 78 -5.38 3.23 -7.93
C ASP A 78 -4.25 2.22 -8.17
N ASP A 79 -3.08 2.47 -7.61
CA ASP A 79 -1.95 1.52 -7.65
C ASP A 79 -2.31 0.18 -6.99
N MET A 80 -2.99 0.21 -5.84
CA MET A 80 -3.45 -1.00 -5.16
C MET A 80 -4.47 -1.77 -5.98
N VAL A 81 -5.46 -1.09 -6.57
CA VAL A 81 -6.50 -1.70 -7.42
C VAL A 81 -5.87 -2.33 -8.66
N SER A 82 -4.95 -1.63 -9.31
CA SER A 82 -4.19 -2.15 -10.45
C SER A 82 -3.42 -3.41 -10.08
N GLY A 83 -2.66 -3.37 -8.98
CA GLY A 83 -1.91 -4.53 -8.47
C GLY A 83 -2.81 -5.72 -8.14
N LEU A 84 -3.92 -5.50 -7.43
CA LEU A 84 -4.88 -6.55 -7.07
C LEU A 84 -5.55 -7.16 -8.31
N THR A 85 -5.82 -6.36 -9.32
CA THR A 85 -6.40 -6.83 -10.59
C THR A 85 -5.44 -7.76 -11.33
N ILE A 86 -4.17 -7.37 -11.43
CA ILE A 86 -3.11 -8.21 -12.01
C ILE A 86 -2.97 -9.52 -11.23
N LEU A 87 -2.94 -9.43 -9.89
CA LEU A 87 -2.84 -10.59 -9.01
C LEU A 87 -4.02 -11.56 -9.22
N ARG A 88 -5.25 -11.05 -9.31
CA ARG A 88 -6.43 -11.86 -9.57
C ARG A 88 -6.31 -12.63 -10.88
N GLY A 89 -5.84 -11.98 -11.95
CA GLY A 89 -5.59 -12.62 -13.24
C GLY A 89 -4.63 -13.80 -13.12
N GLN A 90 -3.49 -13.59 -12.47
CA GLN A 90 -2.46 -14.61 -12.27
C GLN A 90 -2.97 -15.81 -11.45
N VAL A 91 -3.76 -15.56 -10.39
CA VAL A 91 -4.35 -16.62 -9.57
C VAL A 91 -5.35 -17.45 -10.39
N ILE A 92 -6.17 -16.81 -11.22
CA ILE A 92 -7.11 -17.50 -12.11
C ILE A 92 -6.38 -18.38 -13.12
N GLU A 93 -5.29 -17.89 -13.71
CA GLU A 93 -4.46 -18.66 -14.64
C GLU A 93 -3.83 -19.89 -13.97
N GLN A 94 -3.20 -19.71 -12.80
CA GLN A 94 -2.65 -20.82 -12.03
C GLN A 94 -3.71 -21.85 -11.64
N TRP A 95 -4.90 -21.40 -11.24
CA TRP A 95 -6.00 -22.29 -10.91
C TRP A 95 -6.42 -23.14 -12.13
N ARG A 96 -6.50 -22.53 -13.31
CA ARG A 96 -6.81 -23.26 -14.56
C ARG A 96 -5.76 -24.31 -14.89
N GLU A 97 -4.47 -24.00 -14.72
CA GLU A 97 -3.38 -24.96 -14.90
C GLU A 97 -3.50 -26.16 -13.95
N VAL A 98 -3.71 -25.89 -12.65
CA VAL A 98 -3.88 -26.95 -11.63
C VAL A 98 -5.07 -27.84 -11.97
N CYS A 99 -6.23 -27.25 -12.30
CA CYS A 99 -7.41 -28.02 -12.68
C CYS A 99 -7.23 -28.85 -13.97
N ALA A 100 -6.42 -28.38 -14.92
CA ALA A 100 -6.09 -29.14 -16.13
C ALA A 100 -5.20 -30.35 -15.81
N GLU A 101 -4.15 -30.15 -15.01
CA GLU A 101 -3.25 -31.23 -14.55
C GLU A 101 -3.99 -32.33 -13.76
N GLU A 102 -5.00 -31.95 -12.98
CA GLU A 102 -5.83 -32.89 -12.22
C GLU A 102 -6.74 -33.75 -13.11
N ARG A 103 -7.23 -33.21 -14.23
CA ARG A 103 -8.04 -33.98 -15.19
C ARG A 103 -7.20 -35.03 -15.90
N THR A 104 -6.04 -34.63 -16.41
CA THR A 104 -5.11 -35.54 -17.12
C THR A 104 -4.56 -36.66 -16.24
N ARG A 105 -4.60 -36.53 -14.92
CA ARG A 105 -4.13 -37.57 -13.98
C ARG A 105 -5.20 -38.63 -13.67
N LYS A 106 -6.46 -38.32 -13.96
CA LYS A 106 -7.61 -39.21 -13.69
C LYS A 106 -8.00 -40.05 -14.91
N GLU A 107 -7.42 -39.75 -16.08
CA GLU A 107 -7.53 -40.51 -17.33
C GLU A 107 -6.34 -41.48 -17.44
#